data_AF-A0A3M2DUW6-F1
#
_entry.id   AF-A0A3M2DUW6-F1
#
_cell.length_a   1.000
_cell.length_b   1.000
_cell.length_c   1.000
_cell.angle_alpha   90.00
_cell.angle_beta   90.00
_cell.angle_gamma   90.00
#
_symmetry.space_group_name_H-M   'P 1'
#
loop_
_entity.id
_entity.type
_entity.pdbx_description
1 polymer ?
#
loop_
_entity_poly.entity_id
_entity_poly.type
_entity_poly.pdbx_seq_one_letter_code
_entity_poly.pdbx_strand_id
1 'polypeptide(L)' 'MTRKSLVLLAAGGSAALLLGALAFQFLGGLPPCKLCIWQRWPHVAAVIFGALWFVRPSRVWLGLGAAAAAVTGAI' A
#
# COMPACT_ATOMS: atom_id res chain seq x y z
N MET A 1 -6.40 18.08 8.62
CA MET A 1 -5.54 17.15 7.85
C MET A 1 -5.28 17.73 6.47
N THR A 2 -4.02 17.81 6.02
CA THR A 2 -3.72 18.26 4.65
C THR A 2 -3.74 17.10 3.67
N ARG A 3 -3.92 17.37 2.37
CA ARG A 3 -3.86 16.33 1.33
C ARG A 3 -2.53 15.58 1.32
N LYS A 4 -1.40 16.29 1.54
CA LYS A 4 -0.08 15.68 1.68
C LYS A 4 -0.04 14.69 2.84
N SER A 5 -0.56 15.08 4.01
CA SER A 5 -0.62 14.22 5.19
C SER A 5 -1.42 12.94 4.93
N LEU A 6 -2.56 13.05 4.22
CA LEU A 6 -3.39 11.89 3.87
C LEU A 6 -2.67 10.92 2.92
N VAL A 7 -1.97 11.45 1.90
CA VAL A 7 -1.19 10.61 0.97
C VAL A 7 -0.05 9.90 1.71
N LEU A 8 0.65 10.59 2.60
CA LEU A 8 1.70 9.99 3.43
C LEU A 8 1.15 8.89 4.33
N LEU A 9 0.02 9.14 4.98
CA LEU A 9 -0.63 8.14 5.84
C LEU A 9 -1.04 6.89 5.04
N ALA A 10 -1.67 7.06 3.88
CA ALA A 10 -2.16 5.94 3.08
C ALA A 10 -1.01 5.12 2.45
N ALA A 11 -0.08 5.78 1.77
CA ALA A 11 1.06 5.11 1.14
C ALA A 11 2.07 4.61 2.17
N GLY A 12 2.36 5.41 3.20
CA GLY A 12 3.25 5.03 4.30
C GLY A 12 2.69 3.86 5.12
N GLY A 13 1.38 3.87 5.41
CA GLY A 13 0.71 2.75 6.06
C GLY A 13 0.78 1.47 5.23
N SER A 14 0.56 1.55 3.92
CA SER A 14 0.71 0.40 3.00
C SER A 14 2.15 -0.13 2.97
N ALA A 15 3.14 0.77 2.94
CA ALA A 15 4.55 0.38 2.99
C ALA A 15 4.90 -0.30 4.34
N ALA A 16 4.40 0.24 5.46
CA ALA A 16 4.60 -0.34 6.77
C ALA A 16 4.00 -1.75 6.89
N LEU A 17 2.80 -1.97 6.34
CA LEU A 17 2.16 -3.28 6.30
C LEU A 17 2.96 -4.29 5.46
N LEU A 18 3.46 -3.88 4.29
CA LEU A 18 4.33 -4.73 3.47
C LEU A 18 5.63 -5.10 4.19
N LEU A 19 6.29 -4.12 4.81
CA LEU A 19 7.51 -4.36 5.58
C LEU A 19 7.24 -5.29 6.77
N GLY A 20 6.14 -5.11 7.49
CA GLY A 20 5.70 -6.02 8.55
C GLY A 20 5.49 -7.44 8.02
N ALA A 21 4.80 -7.59 6.90
CA ALA A 21 4.56 -8.89 6.29
C ALA A 21 5.86 -9.59 5.83
N LEU A 22 6.83 -8.83 5.32
CA LEU A 22 8.15 -9.34 4.94
C LEU A 22 8.97 -9.73 6.19
N ALA A 23 8.89 -8.95 7.27
CA ALA A 23 9.51 -9.28 8.54
C ALA A 23 8.95 -10.59 9.10
N PHE A 24 7.63 -10.78 9.13
CA PHE A 24 7.04 -12.05 9.55
C PHE A 24 7.44 -13.23 8.65
N GLN A 25 7.60 -13.00 7.35
CA GLN A 25 8.02 -14.05 6.42
C GLN A 25 9.49 -14.47 6.63
N PHE A 26 10.41 -13.50 6.68
CA PHE A 26 11.86 -13.80 6.68
C PHE A 26 12.48 -13.85 8.07
N LEU A 27 11.98 -13.06 9.02
CA LEU A 27 12.46 -13.07 10.42
C LEU A 27 11.60 -13.97 11.30
N GLY A 28 10.28 -14.01 11.06
CA GLY A 28 9.33 -14.83 11.82
C GLY A 28 9.17 -16.26 11.31
N GLY A 29 9.70 -16.59 10.12
CA GLY A 29 9.57 -17.92 9.52
C GLY A 29 8.14 -18.32 9.16
N LEU A 30 7.22 -17.34 9.03
CA LEU A 30 5.82 -17.59 8.69
C LEU A 30 5.63 -17.56 7.17
N PRO A 31 5.48 -18.72 6.50
CA PRO A 31 5.29 -18.73 5.05
C PRO A 31 3.95 -18.06 4.68
N PRO A 32 3.92 -17.25 3.61
CA PRO A 32 2.69 -16.60 3.18
C PRO A 32 1.75 -17.63 2.56
N CYS A 33 0.44 -17.49 2.82
CA CYS A 33 -0.56 -18.21 2.05
C CYS A 33 -0.81 -17.49 0.71
N LYS A 34 -1.55 -18.15 -0.19
CA LYS A 34 -1.91 -17.58 -1.50
C LYS A 34 -2.55 -16.20 -1.34
N LEU A 35 -3.57 -16.07 -0.49
CA LEU A 35 -4.32 -14.83 -0.27
C LEU A 35 -3.43 -13.68 0.23
N CYS A 36 -2.48 -13.96 1.12
CA CYS A 36 -1.52 -12.96 1.61
C CYS A 36 -0.72 -12.35 0.45
N ILE A 37 -0.33 -13.15 -0.55
CA ILE A 37 0.38 -12.64 -1.74
C ILE A 37 -0.55 -11.77 -2.59
N TRP A 38 -1.82 -12.16 -2.75
CA TRP A 38 -2.80 -11.35 -3.49
C TRP A 38 -3.03 -9.99 -2.83
N GLN A 39 -3.08 -9.91 -1.50
CA GLN A 39 -3.24 -8.65 -0.76
C GLN A 39 -1.98 -7.76 -0.80
N ARG A 40 -0.78 -8.31 -1.04
CA ARG A 40 0.45 -7.51 -1.15
C ARG A 40 0.48 -6.64 -2.39
N TRP A 41 0.03 -7.15 -3.54
CA TRP A 41 0.08 -6.43 -4.82
C TRP A 41 -0.67 -5.10 -4.81
N PRO A 42 -1.92 -5.00 -4.29
CA PRO A 42 -2.60 -3.72 -4.21
C PRO A 42 -1.93 -2.76 -3.20
N HIS A 43 -1.32 -3.26 -2.11
CA HIS A 43 -0.49 -2.39 -1.26
C HIS A 43 0.73 -1.83 -1.99
N VAL A 44 1.41 -2.64 -2.82
CA VAL A 44 2.52 -2.16 -3.66
C VAL A 44 2.03 -1.07 -4.62
N ALA A 45 0.88 -1.29 -5.26
CA ALA A 45 0.26 -0.29 -6.13
C ALA A 45 -0.09 1.00 -5.38
N ALA A 46 -0.65 0.91 -4.17
CA ALA A 46 -0.97 2.07 -3.33
C ALA A 46 0.29 2.89 -2.99
N VAL A 47 1.41 2.23 -2.68
CA VAL A 47 2.71 2.89 -2.44
C VAL A 47 3.20 3.62 -3.69
N ILE A 48 3.16 2.94 -4.85
CA ILE A 48 3.61 3.53 -6.14
C ILE A 48 2.77 4.75 -6.50
N PHE A 49 1.44 4.66 -6.46
CA PHE A 49 0.57 5.79 -6.79
C PHE A 49 0.72 6.95 -5.80
N GLY A 50 0.89 6.65 -4.51
CA GLY A 50 1.22 7.67 -3.51
C GLY A 50 2.54 8.38 -3.78
N ALA A 51 3.58 7.64 -4.18
CA ALA A 51 4.88 8.22 -4.56
C ALA A 51 4.77 9.07 -5.84
N LEU A 52 4.07 8.58 -6.87
CA LEU A 52 3.84 9.31 -8.12
C LEU A 52 3.06 10.62 -7.91
N TRP A 53 2.20 10.67 -6.90
CA TRP A 53 1.51 11.89 -6.54
C TRP A 53 2.47 13.01 -6.08
N PHE A 54 3.60 12.69 -5.46
CA PHE A 54 4.62 13.69 -5.09
C PHE A 54 5.40 14.22 -6.30
N VAL A 55 5.53 13.42 -7.37
CA VAL A 55 6.20 13.83 -8.61
C VAL A 55 5.26 14.70 -9.45
N ARG A 56 4.01 14.29 -9.63
CA ARG A 56 3.01 15.03 -10.41
C ARG A 56 1.64 14.98 -9.72
N PRO A 57 1.34 15.93 -8.80
CA PRO A 57 0.10 15.91 -8.04
C PRO A 57 -1.13 15.91 -8.95
N SER A 58 -1.94 14.85 -8.89
CA SER A 58 -3.15 14.69 -9.69
C SER A 58 -4.25 13.99 -8.91
N ARG A 59 -5.51 14.23 -9.28
CA ARG A 59 -6.65 13.49 -8.70
C ARG A 59 -6.65 12.02 -9.12
N VAL A 60 -6.06 11.72 -10.28
CA VAL A 60 -5.94 10.36 -10.81
C VAL A 60 -5.10 9.50 -9.87
N TRP A 61 -3.92 9.96 -9.46
CA TRP A 61 -3.05 9.20 -8.54
C TRP A 61 -3.70 8.96 -7.18
N LEU A 62 -4.48 9.94 -6.68
CA LEU A 62 -5.22 9.79 -5.43
C LEU A 62 -6.33 8.74 -5.54
N GLY A 63 -7.09 8.79 -6.64
CA GLY A 63 -8.14 7.81 -6.90
C GLY A 63 -7.58 6.40 -7.04
N LEU A 64 -6.50 6.24 -7.82
CA LEU A 64 -5.83 4.96 -8.02
C LEU A 64 -5.22 4.42 -6.72
N GLY A 65 -4.55 5.28 -5.93
CA GLY A 65 -3.98 4.88 -4.64
C GLY A 65 -5.06 4.48 -3.62
N ALA A 66 -6.16 5.23 -3.54
CA ALA A 66 -7.28 4.92 -2.67
C ALA A 66 -7.98 3.62 -3.09
N ALA A 67 -8.22 3.42 -4.39
CA ALA A 67 -8.81 2.20 -4.91
C ALA A 67 -7.90 0.98 -4.63
N ALA A 68 -6.59 1.11 -4.86
CA ALA A 68 -5.63 0.05 -4.56
C ALA A 68 -5.64 -0.33 -3.08
N ALA A 69 -5.68 0.64 -2.16
CA ALA A 69 -5.78 0.38 -0.73
C ALA A 69 -7.15 -0.19 -0.30
N ALA A 70 -8.24 0.16 -0.99
CA ALA A 70 -9.56 -0.40 -0.68
C ALA A 70 -9.69 -1.87 -1.13
N VAL A 71 -9.08 -2.22 -2.26
CA VAL A 71 -9.11 -3.59 -2.79
C VAL A 71 -8.43 -4.59 -1.85
N THR A 72 -7.42 -4.18 -1.06
CA THR A 72 -6.77 -5.10 -0.11
C THR A 72 -7.71 -5.62 0.98
N GLY A 73 -8.75 -4.85 1.36
CA GLY A 73 -9.77 -5.27 2.32
C GLY A 73 -10.98 -5.96 1.69
N ALA A 74 -11.06 -5.98 0.35
CA ALA A 74 -12.14 -6.61 -0.40
C ALA A 74 -11.82 -8.04 -0.87
N ILE A 75 -10.59 -8.50 -0.67
CA ILE A 75 -10.10 -9.85 -0.99
C ILE A 75 -9.51 -10.49 0.27
#